data_AF-A0A3B1DXX4-F1
#
_entry.id   AF-A0A3B1DXX4-F1
#
_cell.length_a   1.000
_cell.length_b   1.000
_cell.length_c   1.000
_cell.angle_alpha   90.00
_cell.angle_beta   90.00
_cell.angle_gamma   90.00
#
_symmetry.space_group_name_H-M   'P 1'
#
loop_
_entity.id
_entity.type
_entity.pdbx_description
1 polymer ?
#
loop_
_entity_poly.entity_id
_entity_poly.type
_entity_poly.pdbx_seq_one_letter_code
_entity_poly.pdbx_strand_id
1 'polypeptide(L)' 'MGEIIGGSQREERLDVLLSRMKECDLDPEEYWWYVDLRRYGTVPHSGFGLGFERLVQLVTGMQNIRDCIPFPRTPKNAEF' A
#
# COMPACT_ATOMS: atom_id res chain seq x y z
N MET A 1 -6.03 10.16 -16.03
CA MET A 1 -5.92 9.46 -14.74
C MET A 1 -5.13 8.17 -14.95
N GLY A 2 -4.12 7.92 -14.11
CA GLY A 2 -3.30 6.71 -14.15
C GLY A 2 -3.87 5.63 -13.23
N GLU A 3 -3.00 4.97 -12.45
CA GLU A 3 -3.37 3.94 -11.48
C GLU A 3 -4.45 4.40 -10.47
N ILE A 4 -5.40 3.50 -10.19
CA ILE A 4 -6.52 3.67 -9.24
C ILE A 4 -6.50 2.57 -8.18
N ILE A 5 -6.16 1.34 -8.59
CA ILE A 5 -5.97 0.18 -7.73
C ILE A 5 -4.56 -0.35 -7.96
N GLY A 6 -3.86 -0.62 -6.87
CA GLY A 6 -2.58 -1.33 -6.86
C GLY A 6 -2.67 -2.55 -5.96
N GLY A 7 -2.16 -3.69 -6.39
CA GLY A 7 -2.26 -4.94 -5.65
C GLY A 7 -1.18 -5.94 -6.01
N SER A 8 -1.06 -6.97 -5.19
CA SER A 8 -0.14 -8.09 -5.43
C SER A 8 -0.53 -9.31 -4.62
N GLN A 9 -0.11 -10.47 -5.09
CA GLN A 9 0.08 -11.62 -4.22
C GLN A 9 1.28 -11.34 -3.32
N ARG A 10 1.13 -11.66 -2.03
CA ARG A 10 2.21 -11.48 -1.05
C ARG A 10 3.06 -12.73 -1.03
N GLU A 11 4.38 -12.55 -0.92
CA GLU A 11 5.31 -13.66 -0.77
C GLU A 11 5.07 -14.33 0.59
N GLU A 12 4.59 -15.57 0.53
CA GLU A 12 4.31 -16.40 1.69
C GLU A 12 5.50 -17.28 2.11
N ARG A 13 6.48 -17.52 1.22
CA ARG A 13 7.62 -18.38 1.53
C ARG A 13 8.68 -17.59 2.28
N LEU A 14 9.03 -18.07 3.48
CA LEU A 14 9.91 -17.36 4.41
C LEU A 14 11.30 -17.09 3.84
N ASP A 15 11.91 -18.10 3.21
CA ASP A 15 13.24 -18.03 2.60
C ASP A 15 13.30 -17.02 1.45
N VAL A 16 12.29 -17.04 0.58
CA VAL A 16 12.17 -16.10 -0.54
C VAL A 16 11.94 -14.68 -0.04
N LEU A 17 11.06 -14.51 0.96
CA LEU A 17 10.81 -13.21 1.58
C LEU A 17 12.10 -12.62 2.18
N LEU A 18 12.87 -13.41 2.94
CA LEU A 18 14.14 -12.94 3.53
C LEU A 18 15.18 -12.59 2.46
N SER A 19 15.27 -13.36 1.36
CA SER A 19 16.13 -13.02 0.23
C SER A 19 15.75 -11.67 -0.37
N ARG A 20 14.45 -11.45 -0.63
CA ARG A 20 13.95 -10.18 -1.19
C ARG A 20 14.16 -9.00 -0.26
N MET A 21 13.96 -9.18 1.04
CA MET A 21 14.25 -8.13 2.03
C MET A 21 15.72 -7.72 1.98
N LYS A 22 16.64 -8.70 1.89
CA LYS A 22 18.07 -8.43 1.73
C LYS A 22 18.40 -7.72 0.41
N GLU A 23 17.77 -8.11 -0.69
CA GLU A 23 17.93 -7.44 -2.00
C GLU A 23 17.42 -5.99 -2.01
N CYS A 24 16.47 -5.65 -1.13
CA CYS A 24 15.91 -4.32 -0.98
C CYS A 24 16.51 -3.53 0.19
N ASP A 25 17.61 -3.99 0.80
CA ASP A 25 18.27 -3.36 1.95
C ASP A 25 17.35 -3.14 3.18
N LEU A 26 16.45 -4.10 3.45
CA LEU A 26 15.57 -4.11 4.62
C LEU A 26 16.11 -5.03 5.72
N ASP A 27 16.16 -4.56 6.97
CA ASP A 27 16.56 -5.36 8.13
C ASP A 27 15.39 -6.23 8.63
N PRO A 28 15.45 -7.59 8.55
CA PRO A 28 14.39 -8.45 9.02
C PRO A 28 14.03 -8.31 10.49
N GLU A 29 14.94 -7.87 11.36
CA GLU A 29 14.68 -7.69 12.79
C GLU A 29 13.68 -6.56 13.05
N GLU A 30 13.68 -5.47 12.26
CA GLU A 30 12.67 -4.40 12.36
C GLU A 30 11.25 -4.88 11.98
N TYR A 31 11.17 -5.95 11.19
CA TYR A 31 9.94 -6.54 10.69
C TYR A 31 9.66 -7.92 11.31
N TRP A 32 10.26 -8.26 12.45
CA TRP A 32 10.16 -9.60 13.07
C TRP A 32 8.72 -10.12 13.12
N TRP A 33 7.76 -9.26 13.51
CA TRP A 33 6.35 -9.60 13.63
C TRP A 33 5.71 -9.94 12.27
N TYR A 34 6.16 -9.30 11.20
CA TYR A 34 5.66 -9.51 9.84
C TYR A 34 6.27 -10.77 9.20
N VAL A 35 7.54 -11.04 9.52
CA VAL A 35 8.25 -12.27 9.12
C VAL A 35 7.62 -13.48 9.82
N ASP A 36 7.24 -13.35 11.09
CA ASP A 36 6.62 -14.41 11.88
C ASP A 36 5.27 -14.88 11.33
N LEU A 37 4.55 -14.03 10.59
CA LEU A 37 3.35 -14.42 9.84
C LEU A 37 3.61 -15.54 8.82
N ARG A 38 4.88 -15.77 8.43
CA ARG A 38 5.28 -16.83 7.50
C ARG A 38 5.74 -18.11 8.22
N ARG A 39 5.92 -18.09 9.54
CA ARG A 39 6.47 -19.24 10.30
C ARG A 39 5.42 -20.25 10.74
N TYR A 40 4.19 -19.80 11.02
CA TYR A 40 3.17 -20.63 11.67
C TYR A 40 1.89 -20.76 10.82
N GLY A 41 1.92 -21.65 9.82
CA GLY A 41 0.73 -21.94 9.02
C GLY A 41 0.36 -20.84 8.03
N THR A 42 1.37 -20.26 7.36
CA THR A 42 1.14 -19.26 6.31
C THR A 42 0.42 -19.86 5.11
N VAL A 43 -0.24 -19.00 4.33
CA VAL A 43 -1.04 -19.39 3.17
C VAL A 43 -0.76 -18.47 1.99
N PRO A 44 -0.94 -18.93 0.75
CA PRO A 44 -0.98 -18.03 -0.40
C PRO A 44 -2.09 -16.98 -0.19
N HIS A 45 -1.73 -15.71 -0.13
CA HIS A 45 -2.65 -14.61 0.11
C HIS A 45 -2.36 -13.42 -0.80
N SER A 46 -3.43 -12.73 -1.20
CA SER A 46 -3.37 -11.58 -2.10
C SER A 46 -4.23 -10.45 -1.58
N GLY A 47 -3.93 -9.22 -1.99
CA GLY A 47 -4.73 -8.06 -1.65
C GLY A 47 -4.42 -6.87 -2.54
N PHE A 48 -5.22 -5.83 -2.39
CA PHE A 48 -5.08 -4.59 -3.14
C PHE A 48 -5.45 -3.38 -2.26
N GLY A 49 -4.98 -2.22 -2.66
CA GLY A 49 -5.38 -0.92 -2.13
C GLY A 49 -6.09 -0.12 -3.20
N LEU A 50 -7.06 0.69 -2.77
CA LEU A 50 -7.81 1.61 -3.62
C LEU A 50 -7.62 3.02 -3.07
N GLY A 51 -7.19 3.95 -3.92
CA GLY A 51 -7.17 5.37 -3.57
C GLY A 51 -8.60 5.93 -3.60
N PHE A 52 -9.20 6.14 -2.44
CA PHE A 52 -10.61 6.55 -2.36
C PHE A 52 -10.88 7.89 -3.06
N GLU A 53 -10.05 8.91 -2.85
CA GLU A 53 -10.18 10.21 -3.52
C GLU A 53 -9.95 10.09 -5.04
N ARG A 54 -9.14 9.13 -5.50
CA ARG A 54 -8.96 8.85 -6.94
C ARG A 54 -10.20 8.19 -7.54
N LEU A 55 -10.90 7.34 -6.78
CA LEU A 55 -12.20 6.81 -7.20
C LEU A 55 -13.23 7.94 -7.31
N VAL A 56 -13.32 8.82 -6.30
CA VAL A 56 -14.21 9.99 -6.32
C VAL A 56 -13.90 10.88 -7.52
N GLN A 57 -12.61 11.15 -7.76
CA GLN A 57 -12.16 11.91 -8.93
C GLN A 57 -12.59 11.26 -10.25
N LEU A 58 -12.46 9.94 -10.36
CA LEU A 58 -12.87 9.18 -11.54
C LEU A 58 -14.37 9.32 -11.83
N VAL A 59 -15.20 9.08 -10.82
CA VAL A 59 -16.66 9.05 -11.02
C VAL A 59 -17.29 10.44 -11.16
N THR A 60 -16.65 11.48 -10.61
CA THR A 60 -17.14 12.87 -10.68
C THR A 60 -16.56 13.64 -11.87
N GLY A 61 -15.45 13.20 -12.46
CA GLY A 61 -14.77 13.91 -13.55
C GLY A 61 -13.96 15.14 -13.11
N MET A 62 -13.83 15.37 -11.80
CA MET A 62 -13.00 16.43 -11.25
C MET A 62 -11.54 16.28 -11.70
N GLN A 63 -10.86 17.39 -11.97
CA GLN A 63 -9.48 17.37 -12.49
C GLN A 63 -8.43 17.41 -11.37
N ASN A 64 -8.78 17.94 -10.20
CA ASN A 64 -7.88 18.08 -9.06
C ASN A 64 -8.35 17.21 -7.88
N ILE A 65 -7.42 16.46 -7.27
CA ILE A 65 -7.74 15.56 -6.15
C ILE A 65 -8.19 16.32 -4.90
N ARG A 66 -7.80 17.60 -4.79
CA ARG A 66 -8.20 18.49 -3.69
C ARG A 66 -9.70 18.77 -3.67
N ASP A 67 -10.36 18.69 -4.82
CA ASP A 67 -11.80 18.91 -4.96
C ASP A 67 -12.61 17.64 -4.66
N CYS A 68 -11.92 16.52 -4.38
CA CYS A 68 -12.51 15.21 -4.11
C CYS A 68 -12.53 14.85 -2.62
N ILE A 69 -12.08 15.78 -1.74
CA ILE A 69 -12.09 15.64 -0.29
C ILE A 69 -12.52 16.98 0.34
N PRO A 70 -13.30 17.00 1.43
CA PRO A 70 -13.80 18.26 2.00
C PRO A 70 -12.71 19.23 2.46
N PHE A 71 -11.66 18.71 3.10
CA PHE A 71 -10.59 19.51 3.71
C PHE A 71 -9.23 18.94 3.28
N PRO A 72 -8.72 19.31 2.09
CA PRO A 72 -7.48 18.75 1.56
C PRO A 72 -6.29 19.09 2.45
N ARG A 73 -5.32 18.17 2.50
CA ARG A 73 -4.04 18.36 3.20
C ARG A 73 -2.90 18.29 2.20
N THR A 74 -2.10 19.35 2.13
CA THR A 74 -0.92 19.41 1.24
C THR A 74 0.25 20.09 1.95
N PRO A 75 1.50 19.97 1.48
CA PRO A 75 2.62 20.68 2.08
C PRO A 75 2.30 22.17 2.27
N LYS A 76 2.50 22.68 3.50
CA LYS A 76 2.17 24.06 3.93
C LYS A 76 0.68 24.42 3.97
N ASN A 77 -0.24 23.46 3.91
CA ASN A 77 -1.68 23.73 4.00
C ASN A 77 -2.41 22.67 4.86
N ALA A 78 -2.99 23.14 5.96
CA ALA A 78 -3.74 22.33 6.92
C ALA A 78 -4.97 23.06 7.51
N GLU A 79 -5.47 24.08 6.81
CA GLU A 79 -6.69 24.81 7.18
C GLU A 79 -7.94 24.06 6.68
N PHE A 80 -9.13 24.51 7.09
CA PHE A 80 -10.39 24.02 6.52
C PHE A 80 -10.60 24.59 5.12
#